data_AF-A0A1I6IK42-F1
#
_entry.id   AF-A0A1I6IK42-F1
#
_cell.length_a   1.000
_cell.length_b   1.000
_cell.length_c   1.000
_cell.angle_alpha   90.00
_cell.angle_beta   90.00
_cell.angle_gamma   90.00
#
_symmetry.space_group_name_H-M   'P 1'
#
loop_
_entity.id
_entity.type
_entity.pdbx_description
1 polymer ?
#
loop_
_entity_poly.entity_id
_entity_poly.type
_entity_poly.pdbx_seq_one_letter_code
_entity_poly.pdbx_strand_id
1 'polypeptide(L)'
;MDRQRETTRVPAHALQQQVAEAAGVSASLVDIEAVEVDGSTLEVTYSLPDGDVPMVEVVVDHPDGRTDSTLVELQEPAGLKVYGETIRVEYAGRDSETNDILVTVDQRRDDDWVTLLGCGQMWAVETERDGEPVRVTCHAKTPKRPGDDEDDANDE
;
A
#
# COMPACT_ATOMS: atom_id res chain seq x y z
N MET A 1 24.52 -10.88 41.97
CA MET A 1 23.42 -11.64 41.35
C MET A 1 23.60 -11.52 39.85
N ASP A 2 24.06 -12.58 39.21
CA ASP A 2 24.19 -12.61 37.76
C ASP A 2 22.80 -12.59 37.13
N ARG A 3 22.53 -11.59 36.30
CA ARG A 3 21.29 -11.57 35.51
C ARG A 3 21.39 -12.68 34.48
N GLN A 4 20.44 -13.60 34.51
CA GLN A 4 20.23 -14.53 33.41
C GLN A 4 19.87 -13.69 32.17
N ARG A 5 20.70 -13.80 31.12
CA ARG A 5 20.49 -13.10 29.85
C ARG A 5 19.78 -14.03 28.90
N GLU A 6 18.61 -13.59 28.44
CA GLU A 6 17.83 -14.27 27.41
C GLU A 6 17.69 -13.31 26.23
N THR A 7 17.80 -13.83 25.01
CA THR A 7 17.71 -13.05 23.78
C THR A 7 16.58 -13.60 22.93
N THR A 8 15.73 -12.72 22.41
CA THR A 8 14.69 -13.07 21.42
C THR A 8 14.88 -12.26 20.14
N ARG A 9 14.32 -12.73 19.03
CA ARG A 9 14.35 -12.02 17.74
C ARG A 9 12.98 -11.39 17.48
N VAL A 10 12.96 -10.13 17.07
CA VAL A 10 11.75 -9.43 16.63
C VAL A 10 11.74 -9.38 15.10
N PRO A 11 10.62 -9.69 14.42
CA PRO A 11 10.53 -9.51 12.97
C PRO A 11 10.68 -8.05 12.58
N ALA A 12 11.60 -7.74 11.66
CA ALA A 12 11.86 -6.38 11.21
C ALA A 12 10.58 -5.71 10.66
N HIS A 13 9.78 -6.44 9.89
CA HIS A 13 8.52 -5.93 9.35
C HIS A 13 7.51 -5.51 10.44
N ALA A 14 7.44 -6.24 11.55
CA ALA A 14 6.56 -5.88 12.67
C ALA A 14 7.02 -4.60 13.39
N LEU A 15 8.33 -4.34 13.41
CA LEU A 15 8.87 -3.08 13.91
C LEU A 15 8.61 -1.93 12.93
N GLN A 16 8.82 -2.17 11.64
CA GLN A 16 8.56 -1.22 10.56
C GLN A 16 7.10 -0.75 10.56
N GLN A 17 6.17 -1.69 10.71
CA GLN A 17 4.74 -1.39 10.83
C GLN A 17 4.42 -0.48 12.02
N GLN A 18 4.99 -0.76 13.20
CA GLN A 18 4.79 0.09 14.39
C GLN A 18 5.36 1.50 14.22
N VAL A 19 6.54 1.62 13.59
CA VAL A 19 7.14 2.94 13.30
C VAL A 19 6.28 3.70 12.30
N ALA A 20 5.79 3.02 11.26
CA ALA A 20 4.94 3.62 10.23
C ALA A 20 3.60 4.10 10.78
N GLU A 21 2.96 3.32 11.65
CA GLU A 21 1.75 3.72 12.37
C GLU A 21 2.00 4.95 13.25
N ALA A 22 3.13 5.00 13.97
CA ALA A 22 3.50 6.13 14.80
C ALA A 22 3.84 7.40 14.00
N ALA A 23 4.44 7.23 12.82
CA ALA A 23 4.82 8.30 11.91
C ALA A 23 3.68 8.76 10.99
N GLY A 24 2.58 7.99 10.92
CA GLY A 24 1.49 8.24 9.99
C GLY A 24 1.92 8.09 8.53
N VAL A 25 2.61 7.00 8.19
CA VAL A 25 3.06 6.71 6.81
C VAL A 25 2.82 5.25 6.44
N SER A 26 2.87 4.91 5.15
CA SER A 26 2.88 3.51 4.71
C SER A 26 4.15 2.78 5.20
N ALA A 27 4.00 1.54 5.67
CA ALA A 27 5.10 0.77 6.23
C ALA A 27 6.29 0.62 5.28
N SER A 28 6.04 0.39 3.99
CA SER A 28 7.09 0.24 2.98
C SER A 28 7.89 1.51 2.70
N LEU A 29 7.51 2.68 3.24
CA LEU A 29 8.29 3.92 3.15
C LEU A 29 9.32 4.05 4.29
N VAL A 30 9.16 3.29 5.37
CA VAL A 30 10.04 3.37 6.54
C VAL A 30 11.26 2.50 6.32
N ASP A 31 12.45 3.11 6.31
CA ASP A 31 13.72 2.38 6.42
C ASP A 31 14.26 2.52 7.84
N ILE A 32 14.46 1.40 8.54
CA ILE A 32 14.95 1.40 9.92
C ILE A 32 16.48 1.45 9.91
N GLU A 33 17.04 2.52 10.46
CA GLU A 33 18.48 2.76 10.48
C GLU A 33 19.13 2.23 11.77
N ALA A 34 18.46 2.44 12.91
CA ALA A 34 18.96 2.02 14.21
C ALA A 34 17.83 1.72 15.20
N VAL A 35 18.11 0.82 16.15
CA VAL A 35 17.22 0.50 17.27
C VAL A 35 18.05 0.50 18.55
N GLU A 36 17.70 1.39 19.47
CA GLU A 36 18.39 1.58 20.74
C GLU A 36 17.40 1.39 21.91
N VAL A 37 17.93 1.13 23.10
CA VAL A 37 17.11 1.04 24.32
C VAL A 37 17.32 2.33 25.10
N ASP A 38 16.27 3.13 25.23
CA ASP A 38 16.23 4.30 26.10
C ASP A 38 15.31 4.02 27.30
N GLY A 39 15.90 3.85 28.49
CA GLY A 39 15.16 3.53 29.71
C GLY A 39 14.34 2.24 29.60
N SER A 40 13.02 2.38 29.47
CA SER A 40 12.06 1.27 29.30
C SER A 40 11.41 1.22 27.91
N THR A 41 11.92 2.00 26.95
CA THR A 41 11.39 2.13 25.59
C THR A 41 12.46 1.78 24.56
N LEU A 42 12.00 1.41 23.36
CA LEU A 42 12.86 1.33 22.19
C LEU A 42 12.85 2.68 21.49
N GLU A 43 14.02 3.26 21.28
CA GLU A 43 14.21 4.39 20.38
C GLU A 43 14.55 3.83 19.00
N VAL A 44 13.80 4.24 17.98
CA VAL A 44 13.98 3.76 16.60
C VAL A 44 14.27 4.95 15.71
N THR A 45 15.46 4.95 15.11
CA THR A 45 15.85 5.93 14.09
C THR A 45 15.45 5.36 12.73
N TYR A 46 14.73 6.15 11.96
CA TYR A 46 14.25 5.76 10.64
C TYR A 46 14.40 6.92 9.64
N SER A 47 14.47 6.57 8.37
CA SER A 47 14.37 7.51 7.26
C SER A 47 13.17 7.20 6.38
N LEU A 48 12.76 8.21 5.62
CA LEU A 48 11.73 8.13 4.59
C LEU A 48 12.40 8.49 3.25
N PRO A 49 11.94 7.96 2.12
CA PRO A 49 12.52 8.28 0.83
C PRO A 49 12.41 9.78 0.53
N ASP A 50 13.55 10.39 0.17
CA ASP A 50 13.59 11.74 -0.40
C ASP A 50 13.03 11.70 -1.82
N GLY A 51 11.92 12.41 -2.08
CA GLY A 51 11.34 12.49 -3.42
C GLY A 51 9.85 12.79 -3.45
N ASP A 52 9.26 12.62 -4.63
CA ASP A 52 7.82 12.73 -4.80
C ASP A 52 7.12 11.56 -4.09
N VAL A 53 6.01 11.88 -3.42
CA VAL A 53 5.12 10.89 -2.82
C VAL A 53 4.66 9.90 -3.90
N PRO A 54 4.70 8.57 -3.66
CA PRO A 54 4.17 7.61 -4.62
C PRO A 54 2.68 7.88 -4.86
N MET A 55 2.30 8.08 -6.11
CA MET A 55 0.90 8.30 -6.51
C MET A 55 0.44 7.21 -7.47
N VAL A 56 -0.79 6.75 -7.30
CA VAL A 56 -1.44 5.82 -8.22
C VAL A 56 -2.80 6.34 -8.66
N GLU A 57 -3.18 6.07 -9.90
CA GLU A 57 -4.57 6.14 -10.33
C GLU A 57 -5.24 4.79 -10.03
N VAL A 58 -6.17 4.78 -9.09
CA VAL A 58 -7.01 3.62 -8.82
C VAL A 58 -8.17 3.64 -9.80
N VAL A 59 -8.24 2.62 -10.64
CA VAL A 59 -9.26 2.42 -11.67
C VAL A 59 -10.20 1.31 -11.21
N VAL A 60 -11.51 1.57 -11.28
CA VAL A 60 -12.57 0.65 -10.91
C VAL A 60 -13.37 0.32 -12.16
N ASP A 61 -13.40 -0.96 -12.54
CA ASP A 61 -14.17 -1.44 -13.68
C ASP A 61 -15.52 -1.97 -13.20
N HIS A 62 -16.58 -1.23 -13.55
CA HIS A 62 -17.94 -1.51 -13.13
C HIS A 62 -18.53 -2.66 -13.97
N PRO A 63 -19.38 -3.53 -13.39
CA PRO A 63 -20.03 -4.62 -14.14
C PRO A 63 -20.90 -4.16 -15.32
N ASP A 64 -21.34 -2.90 -15.32
CA ASP A 64 -22.10 -2.30 -16.41
C ASP A 64 -21.22 -1.73 -17.54
N GLY A 65 -19.90 -1.93 -17.45
CA GLY A 65 -18.92 -1.49 -18.43
C GLY A 65 -18.45 -0.04 -18.24
N ARG A 66 -18.88 0.66 -17.19
CA ARG A 66 -18.32 1.96 -16.82
C ARG A 66 -16.98 1.79 -16.11
N THR A 67 -16.16 2.84 -16.15
CA THR A 67 -14.90 2.90 -15.42
C THR A 67 -14.83 4.21 -14.66
N ASP A 68 -14.56 4.13 -13.36
CA ASP A 68 -14.25 5.28 -12.51
C ASP A 68 -12.75 5.27 -12.20
N SER A 69 -12.13 6.45 -12.11
CA SER A 69 -10.74 6.57 -11.70
C SER A 69 -10.54 7.63 -10.62
N THR A 70 -9.57 7.40 -9.73
CA THR A 70 -9.24 8.31 -8.63
C THR A 70 -7.74 8.32 -8.42
N LEU A 71 -7.13 9.50 -8.43
CA LEU A 71 -5.72 9.68 -8.10
C LEU A 71 -5.54 9.66 -6.58
N VAL A 72 -4.56 8.90 -6.11
CA VAL A 72 -4.31 8.64 -4.69
C VAL A 72 -2.84 8.81 -4.38
N GLU A 73 -2.53 9.62 -3.39
CA GLU A 73 -1.21 9.74 -2.78
C GLU A 73 -1.05 8.65 -1.71
N LEU A 74 0.05 7.89 -1.77
CA LEU A 74 0.31 6.75 -0.90
C LEU A 74 1.42 7.03 0.12
N GLN A 75 1.54 8.29 0.56
CA GLN A 75 2.38 8.61 1.71
C GLN A 75 1.82 7.95 2.97
N GLU A 76 0.50 7.98 3.13
CA GLU A 76 -0.25 7.33 4.20
C GLU A 76 -1.22 6.30 3.60
N PRO A 77 -1.72 5.35 4.41
CA PRO A 77 -2.80 4.49 3.99
C PRO A 77 -4.04 5.27 3.52
N ALA A 78 -4.43 5.07 2.27
CA ALA A 78 -5.54 5.78 1.66
C ALA A 78 -6.85 4.98 1.76
N GLY A 79 -7.89 5.59 2.33
CA GLY A 79 -9.24 5.01 2.38
C GLY A 79 -10.05 5.34 1.13
N LEU A 80 -10.58 4.33 0.44
CA LEU A 80 -11.45 4.50 -0.73
C LEU A 80 -12.79 3.78 -0.55
N LYS A 81 -13.80 4.25 -1.26
CA LYS A 81 -15.11 3.60 -1.36
C LYS A 81 -15.26 2.97 -2.72
N VAL A 82 -15.34 1.64 -2.76
CA VAL A 82 -15.61 0.88 -4.00
C VAL A 82 -16.93 0.17 -3.82
N TYR A 83 -17.93 0.58 -4.60
CA TYR A 83 -19.26 -0.05 -4.56
C TYR A 83 -19.91 -0.13 -3.16
N GLY A 84 -19.60 0.81 -2.26
CA GLY A 84 -20.11 0.85 -0.88
C GLY A 84 -19.19 0.16 0.13
N GLU A 85 -18.29 -0.69 -0.34
CA GLU A 85 -17.22 -1.28 0.47
C GLU A 85 -16.15 -0.24 0.79
N THR A 86 -15.59 -0.33 1.98
CA THR A 86 -14.43 0.48 2.38
C THR A 86 -13.19 -0.33 2.13
N ILE A 87 -12.27 0.20 1.32
CA ILE A 87 -10.95 -0.37 1.12
C ILE A 87 -9.88 0.59 1.63
N ARG A 88 -8.74 0.03 2.01
CA ARG A 88 -7.53 0.72 2.38
C ARG A 88 -6.45 0.32 1.38
N VAL A 89 -5.82 1.29 0.76
CA VAL A 89 -4.75 1.12 -0.23
C VAL A 89 -3.47 1.71 0.35
N GLU A 90 -2.40 0.94 0.36
CA GLU A 90 -1.10 1.35 0.90
C GLU A 90 0.02 1.11 -0.10
N TYR A 91 1.07 1.93 -0.06
CA TYR A 91 2.27 1.69 -0.85
C TYR A 91 2.97 0.41 -0.40
N ALA A 92 3.20 -0.53 -1.32
CA ALA A 92 3.90 -1.79 -1.04
C ALA A 92 5.33 -1.79 -1.58
N GLY A 93 5.61 -1.01 -2.63
CA GLY A 93 6.92 -0.96 -3.27
C GLY A 93 6.82 -0.55 -4.74
N ARG A 94 7.92 -0.77 -5.47
CA ARG A 94 7.95 -0.66 -6.93
C ARG A 94 8.36 -1.97 -7.56
N ASP A 95 7.75 -2.29 -8.69
CA ASP A 95 8.22 -3.35 -9.56
C ASP A 95 9.60 -2.98 -10.12
N SER A 96 10.55 -3.90 -10.06
CA SER A 96 11.93 -3.62 -10.50
C SER A 96 12.10 -3.61 -12.02
N GLU A 97 11.19 -4.23 -12.76
CA GLU A 97 11.27 -4.35 -14.21
C GLU A 97 10.52 -3.22 -14.91
N THR A 98 9.31 -2.91 -14.45
CA THR A 98 8.44 -1.88 -15.06
C THR A 98 8.47 -0.55 -14.34
N ASN A 99 9.11 -0.50 -13.15
CA ASN A 99 9.09 0.66 -12.25
C ASN A 99 7.66 1.04 -11.79
N ASP A 100 6.69 0.14 -11.94
CA ASP A 100 5.32 0.38 -11.52
C ASP A 100 5.16 0.39 -10.00
N ILE A 101 4.28 1.24 -9.49
CA ILE A 101 3.94 1.23 -8.07
C ILE A 101 3.06 0.01 -7.76
N LEU A 102 3.48 -0.76 -6.76
CA LEU A 102 2.75 -1.88 -6.20
C LEU A 102 2.06 -1.44 -4.92
N VAL A 103 0.85 -1.97 -4.69
CA VAL A 103 0.02 -1.63 -3.54
C VAL A 103 -0.38 -2.86 -2.74
N THR A 104 -0.62 -2.64 -1.46
CA THR A 104 -1.36 -3.55 -0.58
C THR A 104 -2.79 -3.02 -0.48
N VAL A 105 -3.78 -3.91 -0.57
CA VAL A 105 -5.19 -3.55 -0.46
C VAL A 105 -5.87 -4.41 0.59
N ASP A 106 -6.47 -3.75 1.57
CA ASP A 106 -7.32 -4.39 2.57
C ASP A 106 -8.76 -3.91 2.42
N GLN A 107 -9.73 -4.79 2.68
CA GLN A 107 -11.15 -4.45 2.73
C GLN A 107 -11.64 -4.51 4.17
N ARG A 108 -12.44 -3.51 4.55
CA ARG A 108 -13.16 -3.52 5.81
C ARG A 108 -14.28 -4.56 5.74
N ARG A 109 -14.24 -5.57 6.60
CA ARG A 109 -15.31 -6.56 6.81
C ARG A 109 -15.72 -6.48 8.28
N ASP A 110 -16.95 -6.05 8.54
CA ASP A 110 -17.43 -5.75 9.89
C ASP A 110 -16.46 -4.82 10.64
N ASP A 111 -15.83 -5.34 11.70
CA ASP A 111 -14.88 -4.63 12.54
C ASP A 111 -13.40 -4.94 12.27
N ASP A 112 -13.10 -5.72 11.22
CA ASP A 112 -11.76 -6.15 10.85
C ASP A 112 -11.34 -5.71 9.44
N TRP A 113 -10.03 -5.68 9.20
CA TRP A 113 -9.45 -5.47 7.88
C TRP A 113 -8.97 -6.82 7.33
N VAL A 114 -9.39 -7.16 6.12
CA VAL A 114 -9.03 -8.39 5.44
C VAL A 114 -8.25 -8.06 4.17
N THR A 115 -7.05 -8.61 4.03
CA THR A 115 -6.20 -8.39 2.86
C THR A 115 -6.81 -9.00 1.60
N LEU A 116 -7.09 -8.15 0.62
CA LEU A 116 -7.47 -8.54 -0.74
C LEU A 116 -6.25 -8.76 -1.63
N LEU A 117 -5.21 -7.94 -1.43
CA LEU A 117 -3.98 -7.98 -2.21
C LEU A 117 -2.81 -7.63 -1.29
N GLY A 118 -1.85 -8.54 -1.14
CA GLY A 118 -0.68 -8.33 -0.29
C GLY A 118 0.43 -7.50 -0.95
N CYS A 119 0.53 -7.55 -2.28
CA CYS A 119 1.43 -6.75 -3.11
C CYS A 119 1.06 -6.97 -4.58
N GLY A 120 0.77 -5.90 -5.32
CA GLY A 120 0.49 -5.99 -6.75
C GLY A 120 -0.24 -4.76 -7.26
N GLN A 121 -0.88 -4.88 -8.43
CA GLN A 121 -1.64 -3.78 -9.04
C GLN A 121 -3.11 -4.09 -9.27
N MET A 122 -3.56 -5.35 -9.18
CA MET A 122 -4.94 -5.73 -9.50
C MET A 122 -5.57 -6.50 -8.36
N TRP A 123 -6.81 -6.15 -8.03
CA TRP A 123 -7.60 -6.84 -7.02
C TRP A 123 -9.07 -6.89 -7.43
N ALA A 124 -9.85 -7.67 -6.69
CA ALA A 124 -11.29 -7.70 -6.86
C ALA A 124 -11.97 -7.44 -5.51
N VAL A 125 -13.00 -6.60 -5.54
CA VAL A 125 -13.86 -6.35 -4.39
C VAL A 125 -15.14 -7.16 -4.59
N GLU A 126 -15.43 -8.06 -3.64
CA GLU A 126 -16.67 -8.80 -3.60
C GLU A 126 -17.66 -8.09 -2.68
N THR A 127 -18.84 -7.78 -3.21
CA THR A 127 -19.93 -7.11 -2.47
C THR A 127 -21.26 -7.75 -2.86
N GLU A 128 -22.34 -7.39 -2.18
CA GLU A 128 -23.70 -7.83 -2.50
C GLU A 128 -24.53 -6.62 -2.96
N ARG A 129 -25.26 -6.77 -4.06
CA ARG A 129 -26.20 -5.78 -4.57
C ARG A 129 -27.52 -6.46 -4.89
N ASP A 130 -28.60 -5.93 -4.33
CA ASP A 130 -29.95 -6.47 -4.52
C ASP A 130 -30.08 -7.98 -4.17
N GLY A 131 -29.24 -8.46 -3.25
CA GLY A 131 -29.18 -9.87 -2.83
C GLY A 131 -28.33 -10.77 -3.75
N GLU A 132 -27.67 -10.20 -4.76
CA GLU A 132 -26.80 -10.92 -5.69
C GLU A 132 -25.32 -10.56 -5.45
N PRO A 133 -24.41 -11.55 -5.44
CA PRO A 133 -22.99 -11.28 -5.32
C PRO A 133 -22.46 -10.60 -6.58
N VAL A 134 -21.75 -9.49 -6.39
CA VAL A 134 -21.11 -8.72 -7.45
C VAL A 134 -19.61 -8.68 -7.20
N ARG A 135 -18.83 -8.97 -8.25
CA ARG A 135 -17.38 -8.85 -8.25
C ARG A 135 -16.98 -7.63 -9.08
N VAL A 136 -16.28 -6.70 -8.44
CA VAL A 136 -15.79 -5.46 -9.07
C VAL A 136 -14.28 -5.58 -9.22
N THR A 137 -13.79 -5.46 -10.45
CA THR A 137 -12.35 -5.49 -10.71
C THR A 137 -11.78 -4.09 -10.52
N CYS A 138 -10.66 -4.01 -9.80
CA CYS A 138 -9.96 -2.77 -9.55
C CYS A 138 -8.49 -2.93 -9.90
N HIS A 139 -7.85 -1.85 -10.33
CA HIS A 139 -6.42 -1.85 -10.58
C HIS A 139 -5.76 -0.48 -10.32
N ALA A 140 -4.51 -0.51 -9.88
CA ALA A 140 -3.67 0.66 -9.68
C ALA A 140 -2.78 0.87 -10.90
N LYS A 141 -2.78 2.09 -11.44
CA LYS A 141 -1.86 2.51 -12.51
C LYS A 141 -0.88 3.54 -11.95
N THR A 142 0.39 3.35 -12.26
CA THR A 142 1.41 4.38 -12.06
C THR A 142 1.17 5.48 -13.09
N PRO A 143 0.87 6.74 -12.71
CA PRO A 143 0.78 7.83 -13.65
C PRO A 143 2.15 8.01 -14.31
N LYS A 144 2.20 7.96 -15.64
CA LYS A 144 3.42 8.33 -16.37
C LYS A 144 3.69 9.82 -16.15
N ARG A 145 4.95 10.19 -15.93
CA ARG A 145 5.31 11.61 -15.93
C ARG A 145 5.21 12.12 -17.37
N PRO A 146 4.73 13.36 -17.60
CA PRO A 146 4.79 13.96 -18.92
C PRO A 146 6.25 14.05 -19.36
N GLY A 147 6.65 13.20 -20.32
CA GLY A 147 8.03 13.02 -20.77
C GLY A 147 8.48 11.55 -20.93
N ASP A 148 7.73 10.58 -20.40
CA ASP A 148 8.01 9.14 -20.56
C ASP A 148 7.42 8.51 -21.84
N ASP A 149 6.89 9.33 -22.76
CA ASP A 149 6.48 8.91 -24.10
C ASP A 149 7.54 9.35 -25.14
N GLU A 150 8.72 8.75 -25.06
CA GLU A 150 9.64 8.63 -26.20
C GLU A 150 9.82 7.13 -26.45
N ASP A 151 9.01 6.57 -27.36
CA ASP A 151 9.30 5.40 -28.22
C ASP A 151 8.01 4.64 -28.55
N ASP A 152 7.29 5.11 -29.58
CA ASP A 152 6.59 4.22 -30.53
C ASP A 152 6.06 5.07 -31.71
N ALA A 153 7.00 5.66 -32.45
CA ALA A 153 6.76 6.17 -33.79
C ALA A 153 8.06 6.13 -34.60
N ASN A 154 8.57 4.94 -34.87
CA ASN A 154 9.38 4.74 -36.06
C ASN A 154 8.62 3.86 -37.04
N ASP A 155 7.99 4.58 -37.97
CA ASP A 155 7.38 4.14 -39.22
C ASP A 155 8.48 3.55 -40.12
N GLU A 156 8.41 2.27 -40.49
CA GLU A 156 8.95 1.68 -41.73
C GLU A 156 8.12 0.47 -42.18
#